data_AF-A0A820MF59-F1
#
_entry.id   AF-A0A820MF59-F1
#
_cell.length_a   1.000
_cell.length_b   1.000
_cell.length_c   1.000
_cell.angle_alpha   90.00
_cell.angle_beta   90.00
_cell.angle_gamma   90.00
#
_symmetry.space_group_name_H-M   'P 1'
#
loop_
_entity.id
_entity.type
_entity.pdbx_description
1 polymer ?
#
loop_
_entity_poly.entity_id
_entity_poly.type
_entity_poly.pdbx_seq_one_letter_code
_entity_poly.pdbx_strand_id
1 'polypeptide(L)'
;IISENLLATFRLIVMTNEELEQYNLSNLDELFSSIVNIDNEQRALNKLLEILNHIKEVQFTTTLEESLNRFQSNQLNDDERYSLIYLIDQKQIIENACHWINNALSQLK
;
A
#
# COMPACT_ATOMS: atom_id res chain seq x y z
N ILE A 1 -1.17 -2.49 -8.40
CA ILE A 1 0.26 -2.84 -8.35
C ILE A 1 0.98 -1.64 -7.77
N ILE A 2 1.82 -1.83 -6.75
CA ILE A 2 2.61 -0.75 -6.14
C ILE A 2 3.77 -0.43 -7.07
N SER A 3 4.05 0.86 -7.32
CA SER A 3 5.13 1.23 -8.23
C SER A 3 6.50 0.96 -7.59
N GLU A 4 7.47 0.58 -8.42
CA GLU A 4 8.85 0.38 -8.00
C GLU A 4 9.43 1.63 -7.36
N ASN A 5 9.06 2.82 -7.87
CA ASN A 5 9.49 4.11 -7.31
C ASN A 5 8.98 4.33 -5.88
N LEU A 6 7.74 3.94 -5.60
CA LEU A 6 7.20 4.07 -4.25
C LEU A 6 7.94 3.12 -3.31
N LEU A 7 8.18 1.88 -3.75
CA LEU A 7 8.90 0.89 -2.96
C LEU A 7 10.36 1.30 -2.70
N ALA A 8 11.06 1.82 -3.71
CA ALA A 8 12.40 2.39 -3.58
C ALA A 8 12.47 3.51 -2.53
N THR A 9 11.44 4.36 -2.50
CA THR A 9 11.32 5.41 -1.47
C THR A 9 11.20 4.80 -0.08
N PHE A 10 10.41 3.74 0.10
CA PHE A 10 10.31 3.05 1.39
C PHE A 10 11.59 2.34 1.79
N ARG A 11 12.30 1.70 0.84
CA ARG A 11 13.62 1.08 1.08
C ARG A 11 14.57 2.08 1.73
N LEU A 12 14.64 3.29 1.16
CA LEU A 12 15.46 4.38 1.68
C LEU A 12 14.99 4.87 3.06
N ILE A 13 13.68 5.10 3.25
CA ILE A 13 13.12 5.61 4.52
C ILE A 13 13.43 4.70 5.71
N VAL A 14 13.48 3.39 5.50
CA VAL A 14 13.65 2.39 6.57
C VAL A 14 15.07 1.85 6.69
N MET A 15 16.04 2.47 5.99
CA MET A 15 17.43 2.05 6.08
C MET A 15 17.98 2.25 7.49
N THR A 16 18.85 1.33 7.91
CA THR A 16 19.71 1.56 9.08
C THR A 16 20.88 2.47 8.70
N ASN A 17 21.63 2.95 9.70
CA ASN A 17 22.83 3.75 9.43
C ASN A 17 23.87 2.94 8.65
N GLU A 18 24.04 1.66 8.98
CA GLU A 18 24.96 0.76 8.29
C GLU A 18 24.57 0.51 6.84
N GLU A 19 23.26 0.44 6.54
CA GLU A 19 22.77 0.36 5.17
C GLU A 19 23.01 1.68 4.42
N LEU A 20 22.71 2.83 5.04
CA LEU A 20 22.93 4.15 4.44
C LEU A 20 24.39 4.39 4.07
N GLU A 21 25.36 3.89 4.85
CA GLU A 21 26.79 4.02 4.56
C GLU A 21 27.20 3.32 3.24
N GLN A 22 26.41 2.36 2.76
CA GLN A 22 26.64 1.66 1.49
C GLN A 22 26.06 2.42 0.28
N TYR A 23 25.24 3.44 0.52
CA TYR A 23 24.58 4.22 -0.52
C TYR A 23 25.06 5.67 -0.55
N ASN A 24 25.19 6.21 -1.75
CA ASN A 24 25.47 7.60 -2.02
C ASN A 24 24.78 8.01 -3.33
N LEU A 25 24.92 9.27 -3.74
CA LEU A 25 24.24 9.80 -4.94
C LEU A 25 24.55 9.03 -6.23
N SER A 26 25.66 8.30 -6.31
CA SER A 26 26.06 7.54 -7.51
C SER A 26 25.40 6.16 -7.64
N ASN A 27 24.82 5.60 -6.57
CA ASN A 27 24.21 4.27 -6.57
C ASN A 27 22.78 4.23 -6.02
N LEU A 28 22.16 5.38 -5.72
CA LEU A 28 20.76 5.45 -5.29
C LEU A 28 19.78 4.86 -6.32
N ASP A 29 20.12 4.91 -7.61
CA ASP A 29 19.29 4.35 -8.68
C ASP A 29 19.16 2.81 -8.56
N GLU A 30 20.08 2.13 -7.87
CA GLU A 30 20.00 0.68 -7.62
C GLU A 30 18.78 0.32 -6.76
N LEU A 31 18.26 1.25 -5.95
CA LEU A 31 17.07 1.05 -5.13
C LEU A 31 15.79 0.84 -5.95
N PHE A 32 15.78 1.23 -7.23
CA PHE A 32 14.64 1.03 -8.12
C PHE A 32 14.67 -0.35 -8.78
N SER A 33 15.86 -0.88 -9.05
CA SER A 33 16.03 -2.17 -9.74
C SER A 33 16.23 -3.36 -8.79
N SER A 34 16.66 -3.11 -7.55
CA SER A 34 17.13 -4.15 -6.64
C SER A 34 16.66 -3.91 -5.20
N ILE A 35 16.54 -4.99 -4.42
CA ILE A 35 16.37 -4.90 -2.97
C ILE A 35 17.72 -4.59 -2.32
N VAL A 36 17.72 -3.84 -1.21
CA VAL A 36 18.92 -3.58 -0.42
C VAL A 36 19.41 -4.87 0.24
N ASN A 37 18.52 -5.51 0.98
CA ASN A 37 18.63 -6.86 1.54
C ASN A 37 17.21 -7.29 1.96
N ILE A 38 17.05 -8.56 2.38
CA ILE A 38 15.74 -9.12 2.74
C ILE A 38 15.12 -8.37 3.93
N ASP A 39 15.92 -8.04 4.95
CA ASP A 39 15.43 -7.38 6.16
C ASP A 39 14.92 -5.95 5.86
N ASN A 40 15.64 -5.20 5.02
CA ASN A 40 15.23 -3.87 4.56
C ASN A 40 13.94 -3.95 3.73
N GLU A 41 13.84 -4.91 2.81
CA GLU A 41 12.65 -5.10 1.99
C GLU A 41 11.43 -5.42 2.88
N GLN A 42 11.62 -6.27 3.88
CA GLN A 42 10.58 -6.59 4.86
C GLN A 42 10.16 -5.35 5.67
N ARG A 43 11.11 -4.51 6.12
CA ARG A 43 10.79 -3.24 6.80
C ARG A 43 10.03 -2.28 5.88
N ALA A 44 10.42 -2.18 4.61
CA ALA A 44 9.80 -1.28 3.64
C ALA A 44 8.34 -1.67 3.37
N LEU A 45 8.10 -2.96 3.11
CA LEU A 45 6.77 -3.52 2.90
C LEU A 45 5.89 -3.40 4.14
N ASN A 46 6.42 -3.69 5.33
CA ASN A 46 5.69 -3.52 6.58
C ASN A 46 5.32 -2.05 6.83
N LYS A 47 6.23 -1.11 6.54
CA LYS A 47 5.94 0.31 6.72
C LYS A 47 4.85 0.80 5.77
N LEU A 48 4.87 0.34 4.52
CA LEU A 48 3.81 0.63 3.56
C LEU A 48 2.46 0.02 3.99
N LEU A 49 2.47 -1.21 4.51
CA LEU A 49 1.27 -1.87 5.03
C LEU A 49 0.68 -1.11 6.23
N GLU A 50 1.53 -0.64 7.16
CA GLU A 50 1.13 0.20 8.29
C GLU A 50 0.39 1.47 7.82
N ILE A 51 0.94 2.17 6.83
CA ILE A 51 0.33 3.39 6.27
C ILE A 51 -1.01 3.09 5.61
N LEU A 52 -1.10 2.02 4.81
CA LEU A 52 -2.35 1.65 4.15
C LEU A 52 -3.43 1.27 5.17
N ASN A 53 -3.09 0.51 6.22
CA ASN A 53 -4.02 0.19 7.30
C ASN A 53 -4.47 1.44 8.04
N HIS A 54 -3.56 2.37 8.32
CA HIS A 54 -3.93 3.65 8.93
C HIS A 54 -4.89 4.47 8.06
N ILE A 55 -4.66 4.51 6.74
CA ILE A 55 -5.58 5.14 5.79
C ILE A 55 -6.96 4.48 5.86
N LYS A 56 -7.02 3.13 5.89
CA LYS A 56 -8.30 2.41 6.00
C LYS A 56 -9.07 2.80 7.25
N GLU A 57 -8.38 2.88 8.39
CA GLU A 57 -8.98 3.17 9.69
C GLU A 57 -9.47 4.62 9.81
N VAL A 58 -8.71 5.58 9.27
CA VAL A 58 -9.00 7.02 9.44
C VAL A 58 -9.95 7.55 8.37
N GLN A 59 -9.83 7.10 7.12
CA GLN A 59 -10.59 7.68 6.00
C GLN A 59 -11.95 7.03 5.77
N PHE A 60 -12.16 5.78 6.22
CA PHE A 60 -13.39 5.06 5.95
C PHE A 60 -14.16 4.73 7.22
N THR A 61 -15.39 5.25 7.30
CA THR A 61 -16.32 4.98 8.39
C THR A 61 -17.07 3.64 8.24
N THR A 62 -16.91 2.98 7.10
CA THR A 62 -17.58 1.72 6.75
C THR A 62 -16.60 0.78 6.08
N THR A 63 -16.83 -0.53 6.20
CA THR A 63 -16.04 -1.54 5.48
C THR A 63 -16.39 -1.55 3.99
N LEU A 64 -15.59 -2.28 3.19
CA LEU A 64 -15.90 -2.54 1.79
C LEU A 64 -17.19 -3.36 1.66
N GLU A 65 -17.35 -4.41 2.46
CA GLU A 65 -18.52 -5.28 2.49
C GLU A 65 -19.81 -4.49 2.77
N GLU A 66 -19.79 -3.62 3.79
CA GLU A 66 -20.93 -2.74 4.11
C GLU A 66 -21.30 -1.82 2.94
N SER A 67 -20.30 -1.33 2.20
CA SER A 67 -20.52 -0.45 1.05
C SER A 67 -21.12 -1.20 -0.14
N LEU A 68 -20.63 -2.41 -0.41
CA LEU A 68 -21.17 -3.31 -1.44
C LEU A 68 -22.61 -3.71 -1.13
N ASN A 69 -22.90 -4.08 0.13
CA ASN A 69 -24.25 -4.40 0.57
C ASN A 69 -25.21 -3.20 0.41
N ARG A 70 -24.75 -1.99 0.76
CA ARG A 70 -25.53 -0.76 0.54
C ARG A 70 -25.80 -0.53 -0.95
N PHE A 71 -24.80 -0.71 -1.80
CA PHE A 71 -24.93 -0.54 -3.25
C PHE A 71 -25.96 -1.50 -3.86
N GLN A 72 -25.99 -2.75 -3.39
CA GLN A 72 -26.92 -3.78 -3.85
C GLN A 72 -28.37 -3.57 -3.40
N SER A 73 -28.60 -2.79 -2.34
CA SER A 73 -29.94 -2.57 -1.79
C SER A 73 -30.89 -1.76 -2.70
N ASN A 74 -30.38 -1.17 -3.80
CA ASN A 74 -31.12 -0.43 -4.83
C ASN A 74 -31.96 0.77 -4.33
N GLN A 75 -31.73 1.24 -3.12
CA GLN A 75 -32.38 2.43 -2.54
C GLN A 75 -31.47 3.66 -2.61
N LEU A 76 -30.90 3.93 -3.78
CA LEU A 76 -29.96 5.05 -3.98
C LEU A 76 -30.41 5.87 -5.18
N ASN A 77 -30.42 7.19 -5.02
CA ASN A 77 -30.47 8.09 -6.18
C ASN A 77 -29.12 8.09 -6.93
N ASP A 78 -29.07 8.76 -8.07
CA ASP A 78 -27.89 8.74 -8.94
C ASP A 78 -26.65 9.34 -8.26
N ASP A 79 -26.79 10.46 -7.53
CA ASP A 79 -25.67 11.13 -6.85
C ASP A 79 -25.11 10.26 -5.71
N GLU A 80 -25.99 9.65 -4.92
CA GLU A 80 -25.62 8.69 -3.87
C GLU A 80 -24.93 7.46 -4.45
N ARG A 81 -25.42 6.97 -5.59
CA ARG A 81 -24.86 5.83 -6.29
C ARG A 81 -23.43 6.12 -6.77
N TYR A 82 -23.20 7.27 -7.42
CA TYR A 82 -21.86 7.64 -7.88
C TYR A 82 -20.90 7.86 -6.71
N SER A 83 -21.36 8.52 -5.65
CA SER A 83 -20.56 8.72 -4.44
C SER A 83 -20.16 7.39 -3.79
N LEU A 84 -21.09 6.43 -3.75
CA LEU A 84 -20.84 5.11 -3.18
C LEU A 84 -19.90 4.27 -4.06
N ILE A 85 -20.03 4.34 -5.39
CA ILE A 85 -19.09 3.68 -6.32
C ILE A 85 -17.67 4.21 -6.09
N TYR A 86 -17.52 5.54 -6.04
CA TYR A 86 -16.21 6.15 -5.77
C TYR A 86 -15.61 5.65 -4.45
N LEU A 87 -16.41 5.58 -3.38
CA LEU A 87 -15.96 5.09 -2.09
C LEU A 87 -15.57 3.60 -2.13
N ILE A 88 -16.35 2.77 -2.83
CA ILE A 88 -16.05 1.34 -3.03
C ILE A 88 -14.72 1.17 -3.75
N ASP A 89 -14.50 1.91 -4.84
CA ASP A 89 -13.28 1.82 -5.64
C ASP A 89 -12.04 2.19 -4.82
N GLN A 90 -12.11 3.28 -4.04
CA GLN A 90 -11.01 3.66 -3.15
C GLN A 90 -10.66 2.58 -2.13
N LYS A 91 -11.67 1.98 -1.49
CA LYS A 91 -11.47 0.89 -0.54
C LYS A 91 -10.86 -0.33 -1.21
N GLN A 92 -11.38 -0.72 -2.37
CA GLN A 92 -10.89 -1.87 -3.12
C GLN A 92 -9.43 -1.69 -3.55
N ILE A 93 -9.04 -0.48 -3.98
CA ILE A 93 -7.64 -0.17 -4.33
C ILE A 93 -6.72 -0.41 -3.13
N ILE A 94 -7.11 0.07 -1.95
CA ILE A 94 -6.30 -0.08 -0.74
C ILE A 94 -6.25 -1.54 -0.27
N GLU A 95 -7.38 -2.26 -0.29
CA GLU A 95 -7.41 -3.68 0.08
C GLU A 95 -6.57 -4.54 -0.86
N ASN A 96 -6.63 -4.28 -2.17
CA ASN A 96 -5.79 -4.95 -3.16
C ASN A 96 -4.31 -4.65 -2.93
N ALA A 97 -3.96 -3.42 -2.54
CA ALA A 97 -2.59 -3.06 -2.20
C ALA A 97 -2.11 -3.80 -0.95
N CYS A 98 -2.90 -3.84 0.13
CA CYS A 98 -2.57 -4.62 1.33
C CYS A 98 -2.40 -6.11 1.01
N HIS A 99 -3.30 -6.70 0.20
CA HIS A 99 -3.21 -8.09 -0.21
C HIS A 99 -1.93 -8.37 -1.00
N TRP A 100 -1.58 -7.49 -1.95
CA TRP A 100 -0.34 -7.60 -2.71
C TRP A 100 0.90 -7.56 -1.80
N ILE A 101 0.94 -6.65 -0.82
CA ILE A 101 2.06 -6.56 0.14
C ILE A 101 2.19 -7.84 0.97
N ASN A 102 1.07 -8.36 1.49
CA ASN A 102 1.08 -9.58 2.27
C ASN A 102 1.59 -10.78 1.45
N ASN A 103 1.21 -10.86 0.17
CA ASN A 103 1.73 -11.88 -0.73
C ASN A 103 3.25 -11.70 -0.95
N ALA A 104 3.72 -10.47 -1.19
CA ALA A 104 5.15 -10.18 -1.35
C ALA A 104 5.95 -10.57 -0.09
N LEU A 105 5.47 -10.19 1.09
CA LEU A 105 6.05 -10.57 2.39
C LEU A 105 6.14 -12.09 2.56
N SER A 106 5.11 -12.83 2.12
CA SER A 106 5.09 -14.30 2.23
C SER A 106 6.12 -14.99 1.32
N GLN A 107 6.54 -14.31 0.26
CA GLN A 107 7.49 -14.79 -0.74
C GLN A 107 8.95 -14.43 -0.43
N LEU A 108 9.21 -13.49 0.48
CA LEU A 108 10.54 -13.05 0.90
C LEU A 108 11.30 -14.06 1.80
N LYS A 109 11.03 -15.36 1.62
CA LYS A 109 11.66 -16.44 2.41
C LYS A 109 12.99 -16.88 1.83
#